data_AF-A0A1W1EKN4-F1
#
_entry.id   AF-A0A1W1EKN4-F1
#
_cell.length_a   1.000
_cell.length_b   1.000
_cell.length_c   1.000
_cell.angle_alpha   90.00
_cell.angle_beta   90.00
_cell.angle_gamma   90.00
#
_symmetry.space_group_name_H-M   'P 1'
#
loop_
_entity.id
_entity.type
_entity.pdbx_description
1 polymer ?
#
loop_
_entity_poly.entity_id
_entity_poly.type
_entity_poly.pdbx_seq_one_letter_code
_entity_poly.pdbx_strand_id
1 'polypeptide(L)' 'MDRETIIIWIKRVLAVITIAMWLFVIVNISQIGGDFNQQMMYCMASTMAIFGLLTGAFKLLERFEVSNS' A
#
# COMPACT_ATOMS: atom_id res chain seq x y z
N MET A 1 8.88 25.79 1.23
CA MET A 1 8.78 24.33 1.37
C MET A 1 8.90 23.76 -0.03
N ASP A 2 10.07 23.20 -0.34
CA ASP A 2 10.45 22.81 -1.69
C ASP A 2 9.56 21.67 -2.21
N ARG A 3 9.22 21.70 -3.51
CA ARG A 3 8.31 20.72 -4.14
C ARG A 3 8.80 19.28 -3.97
N GLU A 4 10.10 19.04 -4.05
CA GLU A 4 10.69 17.72 -3.77
C GLU A 4 10.39 17.24 -2.35
N THR A 5 10.46 18.12 -1.36
CA THR A 5 10.17 17.77 0.03
C THR A 5 8.70 17.35 0.19
N ILE A 6 7.77 18.02 -0.49
CA ILE A 6 6.34 17.67 -0.47
C ILE A 6 6.10 16.27 -1.06
N ILE A 7 6.72 15.96 -2.19
CA ILE A 7 6.54 14.67 -2.87
C ILE A 7 7.13 13.52 -2.04
N ILE A 8 8.30 13.73 -1.42
CA ILE A 8 8.89 12.77 -0.49
C ILE A 8 7.96 12.53 0.72
N TRP A 9 7.35 13.58 1.25
CA TRP A 9 6.37 13.47 2.34
C TRP A 9 5.11 12.70 1.93
N ILE A 10 4.57 12.96 0.74
CA ILE A 10 3.41 12.23 0.20
C ILE A 10 3.75 10.74 0.04
N LYS A 11 4.91 10.42 -0.54
CA LYS A 11 5.40 9.04 -0.68
C LYS A 11 5.48 8.33 0.68
N ARG A 12 5.99 9.01 1.71
CA ARG A 12 6.04 8.51 3.10
C ARG A 12 4.65 8.27 3.69
N VAL A 13 3.74 9.23 3.57
CA VAL A 13 2.37 9.10 4.08
C VAL A 13 1.65 7.94 3.39
N LEU A 14 1.82 7.81 2.08
CA LEU A 14 1.25 6.70 1.31
C LEU A 14 1.72 5.34 1.81
N ALA A 15 3.04 5.21 2.05
CA ALA A 15 3.61 3.99 2.61
C ALA A 15 3.06 3.66 4.00
N VAL A 16 2.92 4.66 4.88
CA VAL A 16 2.36 4.49 6.23
C VAL A 16 0.90 4.01 6.17
N ILE A 17 0.08 4.62 5.31
CA ILE A 17 -1.32 4.23 5.12
C ILE A 17 -1.41 2.79 4.62
N THR A 18 -0.58 2.41 3.66
CA THR A 18 -0.54 1.05 3.10
C THR A 18 -0.18 0.00 4.16
N ILE A 19 0.82 0.28 5.00
CA ILE A 19 1.19 -0.63 6.10
C ILE A 19 0.05 -0.74 7.12
N ALA A 20 -0.57 0.38 7.48
CA ALA A 20 -1.70 0.40 8.42
C ALA A 20 -2.89 -0.40 7.87
N MET A 21 -3.19 -0.25 6.58
CA MET A 21 -4.28 -0.97 5.91
C MET A 21 -3.98 -2.47 5.82
N TRP A 22 -2.72 -2.84 5.57
CA TRP A 22 -2.29 -4.23 5.56
C TRP A 22 -2.41 -4.90 6.94
N LEU A 23 -1.93 -4.23 8.00
CA LEU A 23 -2.10 -4.72 9.38
C LEU A 23 -3.57 -4.86 9.76
N PHE A 24 -4.42 -3.90 9.37
CA PHE A 24 -5.86 -3.98 9.61
C PHE A 24 -6.49 -5.22 8.95
N VAL A 25 -6.13 -5.51 7.69
CA VAL A 25 -6.61 -6.69 6.97
C VAL A 25 -6.13 -7.99 7.65
N ILE A 26 -4.86 -8.06 8.07
CA ILE A 26 -4.32 -9.21 8.80
C ILE A 26 -5.10 -9.47 10.09
N VAL A 27 -5.34 -8.43 10.88
CA VAL A 27 -6.10 -8.57 12.14
C VAL A 27 -7.50 -9.11 11.87
N ASN A 28 -8.20 -8.58 10.86
CA ASN A 28 -9.54 -9.06 10.49
C ASN A 28 -9.51 -10.53 10.01
N ILE A 29 -8.52 -10.92 9.20
CA ILE A 29 -8.37 -12.30 8.72
C ILE A 29 -8.06 -13.24 9.89
N SER A 30 -7.21 -12.82 10.83
CA SER A 30 -6.82 -13.65 11.99
C SER A 30 -7.99 -13.95 12.93
N GLN A 31 -9.02 -13.11 12.94
CA GLN A 31 -10.25 -13.32 13.72
C GLN A 31 -11.25 -14.26 13.02
N ILE A 32 -11.13 -14.47 11.71
CA ILE A 32 -11.96 -15.41 10.96
C ILE A 32 -11.35 -16.80 11.18
N GLY A 33 -11.86 -17.56 12.14
CA GLY A 33 -11.50 -18.95 12.37
C GLY A 33 -11.87 -19.81 11.16
N GLY A 34 -10.90 -20.08 10.29
CA GLY A 34 -11.06 -20.84 9.05
C GLY A 34 -9.77 -21.55 8.67
N ASP A 35 -9.85 -22.44 7.68
CA ASP A 35 -8.73 -23.30 7.26
C ASP A 35 -7.47 -22.47 6.92
N PHE A 36 -6.32 -22.86 7.48
CA PHE A 36 -5.05 -22.12 7.36
C PHE A 36 -4.68 -21.86 5.89
N ASN A 37 -5.01 -22.81 5.00
CA ASN A 37 -4.71 -22.69 3.58
C ASN A 37 -5.53 -21.57 2.90
N GLN A 38 -6.78 -21.38 3.34
CA GLN A 38 -7.63 -20.28 2.87
C GLN A 38 -7.14 -18.93 3.42
N GLN A 39 -6.82 -18.85 4.72
CA GLN A 39 -6.25 -17.63 5.32
C GLN A 39 -4.94 -17.20 4.65
N MET A 40 -4.07 -18.16 4.32
CA MET A 40 -2.79 -17.87 3.67
C MET A 40 -3.01 -17.27 2.26
N MET A 41 -3.97 -17.79 1.50
CA MET A 41 -4.36 -17.23 0.21
C MET A 41 -4.93 -15.81 0.34
N TYR A 42 -5.79 -15.53 1.33
CA TYR A 42 -6.30 -14.17 1.57
C TYR A 42 -5.19 -13.19 1.99
N CYS A 43 -4.26 -13.65 2.84
CA CYS A 43 -3.10 -12.86 3.23
C CYS A 43 -2.20 -12.55 2.02
N MET A 44 -1.83 -13.56 1.23
CA MET A 44 -1.04 -13.35 0.01
C MET A 44 -1.75 -12.44 -0.99
N ALA A 45 -3.02 -12.69 -1.28
CA ALA A 45 -3.79 -11.93 -2.26
C ALA A 45 -3.96 -10.47 -1.83
N SER A 46 -4.28 -10.21 -0.56
CA SER A 46 -4.39 -8.85 -0.03
C SER A 46 -3.06 -8.12 -0.06
N THR A 47 -1.96 -8.78 0.30
CA THR A 47 -0.62 -8.20 0.25
C THR A 47 -0.24 -7.79 -1.18
N MET A 48 -0.50 -8.66 -2.16
CA MET A 48 -0.23 -8.38 -3.57
C MET A 48 -1.11 -7.25 -4.12
N ALA A 49 -2.39 -7.22 -3.75
CA ALA A 49 -3.29 -6.14 -4.16
C ALA A 49 -2.83 -4.79 -3.59
N ILE A 50 -2.49 -4.75 -2.31
CA ILE A 50 -2.02 -3.55 -1.61
C ILE A 50 -0.69 -3.06 -2.20
N PHE A 51 0.27 -3.96 -2.45
CA PHE A 51 1.54 -3.62 -3.09
C PHE A 51 1.36 -3.14 -4.54
N GLY A 52 0.45 -3.76 -5.29
CA GLY A 52 0.12 -3.35 -6.66
C GLY A 52 -0.44 -1.93 -6.70
N LEU A 53 -1.37 -1.63 -5.79
CA LEU A 53 -1.99 -0.31 -5.68
C LEU A 53 -0.99 0.76 -5.23
N LEU A 54 -0.11 0.42 -4.27
CA LEU A 54 0.99 1.27 -3.85
C LEU A 54 1.96 1.56 -5.01
N THR A 55 2.38 0.52 -5.74
CA THR A 55 3.30 0.65 -6.88
C THR A 55 2.69 1.50 -7.99
N GLY A 56 1.40 1.31 -8.28
CA GLY A 56 0.65 2.12 -9.22
C GLY A 56 0.61 3.59 -8.80
N ALA A 57 0.30 3.87 -7.55
CA ALA A 57 0.25 5.22 -7.01
C ALA A 57 1.63 5.91 -6.99
N PHE A 58 2.71 5.18 -6.66
CA PHE A 58 4.08 5.70 -6.75
C PHE A 58 4.47 6.05 -8.19
N LYS A 59 4.21 5.16 -9.16
CA LYS A 59 4.46 5.44 -10.58
C LYS A 59 3.63 6.60 -11.11
N LEU A 60 2.39 6.75 -10.62
CA LEU A 60 1.53 7.85 -10.99
C LEU A 60 2.14 9.17 -10.51
N LEU A 61 2.56 9.23 -9.24
CA LEU A 61 3.24 10.39 -8.67
C LEU A 61 4.53 10.74 -9.42
N GLU A 62 5.35 9.75 -9.78
CA GLU A 62 6.55 9.96 -10.60
C GLU A 62 6.22 10.51 -12.01
N ARG A 63 5.15 10.04 -12.65
CA ARG A 63 4.70 10.60 -13.93
C ARG A 63 4.23 12.04 -13.81
N PHE A 64 3.54 12.39 -12.73
CA PHE A 64 3.14 13.78 -12.46
C PHE A 64 4.34 14.68 -12.16
N GLU A 65 5.38 14.13 -11.55
CA GLU A 65 6.66 14.80 -11.28
C GLU A 65 7.41 15.09 -12.60
N VAL A 66 7.50 14.12 -13.50
CA VAL A 66 8.14 14.25 -14.83
C VAL A 66 7.33 15.12 -15.81
N SER A 67 5.99 15.02 -15.80
CA SER A 67 5.14 15.77 -16.73
C SER A 67 5.01 17.25 -16.41
N ASN A 68 5.39 17.68 -15.20
CA ASN A 68 5.25 19.06 -14.72
C ASN A 68 6.61 19.76 -14.53
N SER A 69 7.67 19.21 -15.12
CA SER A 69 8.98 19.83 -15.32
C SER A 69 9.18 20.17 -16.80
#